data_AF-A0A2N5A633-F1
#
_entry.id   AF-A0A2N5A633-F1
#
_cell.length_a   1.000
_cell.length_b   1.000
_cell.length_c   1.000
_cell.angle_alpha   90.00
_cell.angle_beta   90.00
_cell.angle_gamma   90.00
#
_symmetry.space_group_name_H-M   'P 1'
#
loop_
_entity.id
_entity.type
_entity.pdbx_description
1 polymer ?
#
loop_
_entity_poly.entity_id
_entity_poly.type
_entity_poly.pdbx_seq_one_letter_code
_entity_poly.pdbx_strand_id
1 'polypeptide(L)' 'MELKATTLGKRMAQHPYDRVQLLNAGVKVSGDRHEYLIPFNQLLSVHCKRGLV' A
#
# COMPACT_ATOMS: atom_id res chain seq x y z
N MET A 1 7.44 14.02 5.17
CA MET A 1 7.64 13.44 6.51
C MET A 1 8.40 12.13 6.32
N GLU A 2 9.61 12.00 6.86
CA GLU A 2 10.49 10.84 6.61
C GLU A 2 9.96 9.58 7.31
N LEU A 3 9.16 8.78 6.60
CA LEU A 3 8.70 7.48 7.07
C LEU A 3 9.87 6.51 7.39
N LYS A 4 11.10 6.80 6.95
CA LYS A 4 12.30 5.95 7.11
C LYS A 4 12.72 5.67 8.56
N ALA A 5 12.31 6.48 9.53
CA ALA A 5 12.75 6.34 10.92
C ALA A 5 11.89 5.36 11.76
N THR A 6 10.67 5.05 11.32
CA THR A 6 9.80 4.13 12.06
C THR A 6 10.08 2.67 11.69
N THR A 7 9.94 1.75 12.64
CA THR A 7 10.05 0.29 12.40
C THR A 7 9.13 -0.15 11.25
N LEU A 8 7.98 0.51 11.12
CA LEU A 8 7.01 0.28 10.06
C LEU A 8 7.50 0.78 8.70
N GLY A 9 8.03 2.01 8.60
CA GLY A 9 8.50 2.54 7.33
C GLY A 9 9.75 1.83 6.80
N LYS A 10 10.61 1.29 7.69
CA LYS A 10 11.66 0.34 7.27
C LYS A 10 11.08 -0.93 6.67
N ARG A 11 10.02 -1.47 7.25
CA ARG A 11 9.33 -2.68 6.74
C ARG A 11 8.58 -2.41 5.45
N MET A 12 7.96 -1.24 5.31
CA MET A 12 7.29 -0.83 4.07
C MET A 12 8.29 -0.58 2.94
N ALA A 13 9.45 0.01 3.23
CA ALA A 13 10.53 0.16 2.26
C ALA A 13 11.11 -1.19 1.77
N GLN A 14 10.90 -2.27 2.50
CA GLN A 14 11.23 -3.64 2.07
C GLN A 14 10.04 -4.37 1.43
N HIS A 15 8.84 -3.82 1.50
CA HIS A 15 7.65 -4.47 0.95
C HIS A 15 7.63 -4.28 -0.57
N PRO A 16 7.36 -5.32 -1.36
CA PRO A 16 7.33 -5.22 -2.82
C PRO A 16 6.22 -4.28 -3.34
N TYR A 17 5.26 -3.93 -2.47
CA TYR A 17 4.20 -2.94 -2.70
C TYR A 17 4.19 -1.96 -1.53
N ASP A 18 4.95 -0.88 -1.63
CA ASP A 18 5.13 0.10 -0.57
C ASP A 18 4.16 1.29 -0.69
N ARG A 19 3.50 1.42 -1.86
CA ARG A 19 2.60 2.53 -2.18
C ARG A 19 1.22 2.03 -2.51
N VAL A 20 0.21 2.70 -1.96
CA VAL A 20 -1.20 2.41 -2.18
C VAL A 20 -1.93 3.69 -2.56
N GLN A 21 -2.78 3.62 -3.58
CA GLN A 21 -3.63 4.72 -4.03
C GLN A 21 -5.07 4.25 -4.20
N LEU A 22 -6.03 5.02 -3.68
CA LEU A 22 -7.44 4.80 -3.94
C LEU A 22 -7.82 5.49 -5.26
N LEU A 23 -8.40 4.73 -6.19
CA LEU A 23 -8.90 5.22 -7.48
C LEU A 23 -10.41 4.99 -7.57
N ASN A 24 -11.07 5.69 -8.49
CA ASN A 24 -12.51 5.48 -8.73
C ASN A 24 -12.85 4.04 -9.13
N ALA A 25 -11.92 3.34 -9.79
CA ALA A 25 -12.13 1.97 -10.27
C ALA A 25 -11.65 0.88 -9.29
N GLY A 26 -10.94 1.23 -8.21
CA GLY A 26 -10.35 0.26 -7.31
C GLY A 26 -9.17 0.79 -6.51
N VAL A 27 -8.33 -0.12 -6.01
CA VAL A 27 -7.11 0.20 -5.25
C VAL A 27 -5.89 -0.12 -6.10
N LYS A 28 -5.07 0.89 -6.38
CA LYS A 28 -3.76 0.69 -7.03
C LYS A 28 -2.72 0.41 -5.94
N VAL A 29 -2.02 -0.71 -6.07
CA VAL A 29 -0.85 -1.05 -5.27
C VAL A 29 0.37 -1.02 -6.18
N SER A 30 1.43 -0.36 -5.72
CA SER A 30 2.65 -0.19 -6.50
C SER A 30 3.88 -0.32 -5.61
N GLY A 31 4.98 -0.75 -6.21
CA GLY A 31 6.32 -0.67 -5.68
C GLY A 31 7.33 -0.56 -6.81
N ASP A 32 8.62 -0.66 -6.49
CA ASP A 32 9.70 -0.32 -7.44
C ASP A 32 9.69 -1.09 -8.77
N ARG A 33 9.10 -2.29 -8.81
CA ARG A 33 9.05 -3.15 -10.01
C ARG A 33 7.66 -3.64 -10.37
N HIS A 34 6.65 -3.28 -9.60
CA HIS A 34 5.34 -3.89 -9.72
C HIS A 34 4.23 -2.85 -9.58
N GLU A 35 3.21 -2.98 -10.42
CA GLU A 35 2.01 -2.16 -10.38
C GLU A 35 0.79 -3.05 -10.64
N TYR A 36 -0.17 -3.01 -9.72
CA TYR A 36 -1.44 -3.73 -9.84
C TYR A 36 -2.60 -2.82 -9.49
N LEU A 37 -3.69 -2.98 -10.25
CA LEU A 37 -4.99 -2.41 -9.92
C LEU A 37 -5.88 -3.55 -9.41
N ILE A 38 -6.39 -3.41 -8.19
CA ILE A 38 -7.38 -4.30 -7.59
C ILE A 38 -8.75 -3.63 -7.75
N PRO A 39 -9.61 -4.11 -8.66
CA PRO A 39 -10.97 -3.60 -8.81
C PRO A 39 -11.80 -3.80 -7.53
N PHE A 40 -12.73 -2.89 -7.23
CA PHE A 40 -13.55 -3.00 -6.02
C PHE A 40 -14.42 -4.26 -5.97
N ASN A 41 -14.86 -4.76 -7.14
CA ASN A 41 -15.62 -6.00 -7.21
C ASN A 41 -14.76 -7.27 -6.96
N GLN A 42 -13.43 -7.14 -6.87
CA GLN A 42 -12.51 -8.22 -6.52
C GLN A 42 -11.94 -8.07 -5.11
N LEU A 43 -12.28 -6.98 -4.40
CA LEU A 43 -11.74 -6.66 -3.10
C LEU A 43 -12.58 -7.32 -2.00
N LEU A 44 -11.99 -8.27 -1.27
CA LEU A 44 -12.71 -9.04 -0.24
C LEU A 44 -12.65 -8.41 1.15
N SER A 45 -11.51 -7.81 1.51
CA SER A 45 -11.32 -7.13 2.79
C SER A 45 -10.12 -6.18 2.75
N VAL A 46 -10.14 -5.13 3.58
CA VAL A 46 -8.99 -4.26 3.84
C VAL A 46 -8.72 -4.22 5.33
N HIS A 47 -7.48 -4.49 5.72
CA HIS A 47 -7.04 -4.38 7.12
C HIS A 47 -5.95 -3.32 7.24
N CYS A 48 -6.31 -2.19 7.82
CA CYS A 48 -5.37 -1.12 8.12
C CYS A 48 -4.70 -1.40 9.48
N LYS A 49 -3.37 -1.47 9.50
CA LYS A 49 -2.64 -1.51 10.77
C LYS A 49 -2.59 -0.10 11.37
N ARG A 50 -2.90 0.00 12.66
CA ARG A 50 -2.86 1.24 13.43
C ARG A 50 -1.48 1.89 13.30
N GLY A 51 -1.44 3.17 12.92
CA GLY A 51 -0.21 3.93 12.67
C GLY A 51 0.20 4.02 11.18
N LEU A 52 -0.60 3.51 10.25
CA LEU A 52 -0.53 3.83 8.82
C LEU A 52 -1.44 5.05 8.55
N VAL A 53 -0.85 6.21 8.27
CA VAL A 53 -1.52 7.42 7.77
C VAL A 53 -0.77 7.90 6.54
#